data_AF-A0A8S0RNK4-F1
#
_entry.id   AF-A0A8S0RNK4-F1
#
_cell.length_a   1.000
_cell.length_b   1.000
_cell.length_c   1.000
_cell.angle_alpha   90.00
_cell.angle_beta   90.00
_cell.angle_gamma   90.00
#
_symmetry.space_group_name_H-M   'P 1'
#
loop_
_entity.id
_entity.type
_entity.pdbx_description
1 polymer ?
#
loop_
_entity_poly.entity_id
_entity_poly.type
_entity_poly.pdbx_seq_one_letter_code
_entity_poly.pdbx_strand_id
1 'polypeptide(L)'
;MVRRRVEIKKIEEKSKMYTTFTKRRQGLFKKTKVLCTMCDAEAAVLTFSKAGNAFFFGHPSVESVVNRYFARPSPTSTNSEIEGNEHEVVAPPISEAEKKIAELMGKGRAAWDVAVRNLGLFELDELEAAIQKIKSKVVAQAEESISNGEDQEAEFCGTD
;
A
#
# COMPACT_ATOMS: atom_id res chain seq x y z
N MET A 1 -29.52 -6.65 -12.92
CA MET A 1 -29.19 -5.91 -14.16
C MET A 1 -28.60 -6.90 -15.18
N VAL A 2 -29.09 -6.93 -16.41
CA VAL A 2 -28.68 -7.92 -17.43
C VAL A 2 -27.35 -7.53 -18.09
N ARG A 3 -26.48 -8.51 -18.33
CA ARG A 3 -25.20 -8.32 -19.05
C ARG A 3 -25.46 -8.20 -20.56
N ARG A 4 -25.20 -7.03 -21.14
CA ARG A 4 -25.27 -6.79 -22.60
C ARG A 4 -23.89 -6.96 -23.26
N ARG A 5 -23.87 -7.32 -24.55
CA ARG A 5 -22.66 -7.24 -25.38
C ARG A 5 -22.26 -5.76 -25.53
N VAL A 6 -20.95 -5.49 -25.53
CA VAL A 6 -20.38 -4.15 -25.77
C VAL A 6 -19.26 -4.27 -26.78
N GLU A 7 -19.05 -3.22 -27.57
CA GLU A 7 -17.93 -3.12 -28.51
C GLU A 7 -16.59 -3.01 -27.77
N ILE A 8 -15.51 -3.45 -28.43
CA ILE A 8 -14.14 -3.29 -27.92
C ILE A 8 -13.60 -1.95 -28.44
N LYS A 9 -14.10 -0.85 -27.85
CA LYS A 9 -13.63 0.51 -28.08
C LYS A 9 -13.51 1.28 -26.76
N LYS A 10 -12.90 2.46 -26.81
CA LYS A 10 -12.77 3.36 -25.65
C LYS A 10 -14.16 3.75 -25.11
N ILE A 11 -14.30 3.73 -23.78
CA ILE A 11 -15.54 4.13 -23.10
C ILE A 11 -15.40 5.59 -22.71
N GLU A 12 -16.13 6.48 -23.37
CA GLU A 12 -16.03 7.93 -23.13
C GLU A 12 -16.73 8.37 -21.84
N GLU A 13 -17.81 7.69 -21.44
CA GLU A 13 -18.55 7.99 -20.22
C GLU A 13 -17.73 7.60 -18.98
N LYS A 14 -17.16 8.60 -18.28
CA LYS A 14 -16.25 8.45 -17.13
C LYS A 14 -16.73 7.40 -16.11
N SER A 15 -18.00 7.43 -15.70
CA SER A 15 -18.55 6.51 -14.68
C SER A 15 -18.57 5.05 -15.16
N LYS A 16 -18.97 4.79 -16.41
CA LYS A 16 -18.89 3.46 -17.02
C LYS A 16 -17.44 3.04 -17.27
N MET A 17 -16.56 3.96 -17.64
CA MET A 17 -15.13 3.71 -17.84
C MET A 17 -14.47 3.23 -16.53
N TYR A 18 -14.60 3.98 -15.43
CA TYR A 18 -14.01 3.62 -14.14
C TYR A 18 -14.59 2.33 -13.57
N THR A 19 -15.92 2.18 -13.54
CA THR A 19 -16.56 0.94 -13.03
C THR A 19 -16.25 -0.28 -13.90
N THR A 20 -16.06 -0.11 -15.21
CA THR A 20 -15.61 -1.18 -16.10
C THR A 20 -14.14 -1.51 -15.89
N PHE A 21 -13.26 -0.51 -15.68
CA PHE A 21 -11.85 -0.73 -15.37
C PHE A 21 -11.69 -1.59 -14.11
N THR A 22 -12.28 -1.19 -12.99
CA THR A 22 -12.20 -1.95 -11.73
C THR A 22 -12.72 -3.38 -11.88
N LYS A 23 -13.89 -3.57 -12.51
CA LYS A 23 -14.50 -4.91 -12.71
C LYS A 23 -13.73 -5.78 -13.69
N ARG A 24 -13.19 -5.22 -14.79
CA ARG A 24 -12.36 -5.97 -15.75
C ARG A 24 -10.99 -6.31 -15.16
N ARG A 25 -10.35 -5.40 -14.43
CA ARG A 25 -9.08 -5.62 -13.71
C ARG A 25 -9.20 -6.76 -12.71
N GLN A 26 -10.19 -6.71 -11.82
CA GLN A 26 -10.47 -7.79 -10.86
C GLN A 26 -10.78 -9.12 -11.56
N GLY A 27 -11.55 -9.09 -12.66
CA GLY A 27 -11.85 -10.29 -13.46
C GLY A 27 -10.63 -10.87 -14.17
N LEU A 28 -9.70 -10.02 -14.62
CA LEU A 28 -8.43 -10.41 -15.22
C LEU A 28 -7.51 -11.04 -14.18
N PHE A 29 -7.27 -10.38 -13.04
CA PHE A 29 -6.43 -10.91 -11.96
C PHE A 29 -6.95 -12.27 -11.44
N LYS A 30 -8.28 -12.43 -11.28
CA LYS A 30 -8.88 -13.72 -10.93
C LYS A 30 -8.64 -14.80 -12.00
N LYS A 31 -8.71 -14.46 -13.28
CA LYS A 31 -8.41 -15.39 -14.39
C LYS A 31 -6.92 -15.75 -14.44
N THR A 32 -6.02 -14.78 -14.26
CA THR A 32 -4.58 -15.04 -14.21
C THR A 32 -4.24 -15.95 -13.03
N LYS A 33 -4.75 -15.68 -11.82
CA LYS A 33 -4.53 -16.57 -10.66
C LYS A 33 -4.97 -18.01 -10.95
N VAL A 34 -6.15 -18.21 -11.53
CA VAL A 34 -6.62 -19.57 -11.89
C VAL A 34 -5.73 -20.19 -12.97
N LEU A 35 -5.32 -19.45 -13.99
CA LEU A 35 -4.39 -19.94 -15.03
C LEU A 35 -3.05 -20.38 -14.43
N CYS A 36 -2.47 -19.57 -13.54
CA CYS A 36 -1.25 -19.89 -12.81
C CYS A 36 -1.38 -21.21 -12.05
N THR A 37 -2.41 -21.35 -11.22
CA THR A 37 -2.65 -22.57 -10.42
C THR A 37 -3.01 -23.80 -11.27
N MET A 38 -3.67 -23.63 -12.42
CA MET A 38 -4.09 -24.75 -13.29
C MET A 38 -2.99 -25.28 -14.21
N CYS A 39 -1.95 -24.49 -14.49
CA CYS A 39 -0.92 -24.80 -15.48
C CYS A 39 0.51 -24.66 -14.95
N ASP A 40 0.67 -24.53 -13.63
CA ASP A 40 1.93 -24.16 -12.93
C ASP A 40 2.66 -22.98 -13.59
N ALA A 41 1.87 -22.00 -14.05
CA ALA A 41 2.32 -20.98 -14.98
C ALA A 41 2.63 -19.67 -14.25
N GLU A 42 3.89 -19.23 -14.31
CA GLU A 42 4.30 -17.95 -13.74
C GLU A 42 3.92 -16.77 -14.65
N ALA A 43 3.28 -15.75 -14.08
CA ALA A 43 2.78 -14.61 -14.83
C ALA A 43 2.62 -13.36 -13.95
N ALA A 44 2.79 -12.19 -14.56
CA ALA A 44 2.48 -10.89 -13.97
C ALA A 44 1.55 -10.09 -14.89
N VAL A 45 0.71 -9.25 -14.30
CA VAL A 45 -0.23 -8.36 -14.99
C VAL A 45 -0.18 -7.00 -14.32
N LEU A 46 0.21 -5.97 -15.08
CA LEU A 46 0.26 -4.58 -14.64
C LEU A 46 -0.83 -3.77 -15.37
N THR A 47 -1.52 -2.89 -14.66
CA THR A 47 -2.58 -2.04 -15.22
C THR A 47 -2.59 -0.66 -14.58
N PHE A 48 -2.64 0.38 -15.40
CA PHE A 48 -2.75 1.77 -14.95
C PHE A 48 -4.17 2.29 -15.15
N SER A 49 -4.68 3.06 -14.20
CA SER A 49 -5.94 3.80 -14.34
C SER A 49 -5.72 5.14 -15.05
N LYS A 50 -6.80 5.74 -15.57
CA LYS A 50 -6.72 7.11 -16.12
C LYS A 50 -6.32 8.18 -15.08
N ALA A 51 -6.37 7.85 -13.79
CA ALA A 51 -5.95 8.72 -12.69
C ALA A 51 -4.53 8.39 -12.20
N GLY A 52 -3.65 7.84 -13.05
CA GLY A 52 -2.26 7.50 -12.71
C GLY A 52 -2.09 6.21 -11.91
N ASN A 53 -3.00 5.92 -10.96
CA ASN A 53 -2.90 4.77 -10.05
C ASN A 53 -2.56 3.45 -10.79
N ALA A 54 -1.45 2.82 -10.38
CA ALA A 54 -1.01 1.53 -10.84
C ALA A 54 -1.65 0.40 -10.02
N PHE A 55 -1.86 -0.76 -10.64
CA PHE A 55 -2.40 -1.95 -10.00
C PHE A 55 -1.81 -3.20 -10.65
N PHE A 56 -1.37 -4.14 -9.83
CA PHE A 56 -0.64 -5.33 -10.28
C PHE A 56 -1.16 -6.64 -9.69
N PHE A 57 -0.87 -7.74 -10.37
CA PHE A 57 -0.94 -9.12 -9.88
C PHE A 57 0.30 -9.85 -10.38
N GLY A 58 0.85 -10.78 -9.58
CA GLY A 58 1.98 -11.60 -9.98
C GLY A 58 1.99 -12.95 -9.26
N HIS A 59 2.53 -13.96 -9.91
CA HIS A 59 2.77 -15.29 -9.36
C HIS A 59 4.10 -15.84 -9.93
N PRO A 60 5.07 -16.24 -9.09
CA PRO A 60 5.02 -16.30 -7.62
C PRO A 60 4.97 -14.90 -6.97
N SER A 61 5.68 -13.93 -7.54
CA SER A 61 5.56 -12.49 -7.22
C SER A 61 5.65 -11.66 -8.50
N VAL A 62 5.27 -10.38 -8.46
CA VAL A 62 5.45 -9.47 -9.61
C VAL A 62 6.93 -9.30 -9.92
N GLU A 63 7.72 -9.02 -8.89
CA GLU A 63 9.16 -8.83 -8.95
C GLU A 63 9.88 -10.05 -9.57
N SER A 64 9.62 -11.27 -9.11
CA SER A 64 10.28 -12.47 -9.66
C SER A 64 10.04 -12.63 -11.18
N VAL A 65 8.80 -12.40 -11.63
CA VAL A 65 8.44 -12.47 -13.05
C VAL A 65 9.09 -11.33 -13.85
N VAL A 66 9.15 -10.12 -13.29
CA VAL A 66 9.74 -8.93 -13.92
C VAL A 66 11.27 -9.02 -13.98
N ASN A 67 11.92 -9.37 -12.88
CA ASN A 67 13.38 -9.54 -12.80
C ASN A 67 13.83 -10.65 -13.75
N ARG A 68 13.10 -11.77 -13.84
CA ARG A 68 13.37 -12.81 -14.85
C ARG A 68 13.06 -12.36 -16.28
N TYR A 69 12.13 -11.43 -16.49
CA TYR A 69 11.89 -10.86 -17.82
C TYR A 69 13.09 -10.03 -18.29
N PHE A 70 13.67 -9.20 -17.42
CA PHE A 70 14.86 -8.41 -17.71
C PHE A 70 16.17 -9.22 -17.70
N ALA A 71 16.30 -10.23 -16.83
CA ALA A 71 17.48 -11.10 -16.76
C ALA A 71 17.54 -12.16 -17.87
N ARG A 72 16.50 -12.27 -18.71
CA ARG A 72 16.62 -13.02 -19.98
C ARG A 72 17.51 -12.21 -20.92
N PRO A 73 18.59 -12.78 -21.47
CA PRO A 73 19.35 -12.10 -22.51
C PRO A 73 18.40 -11.78 -23.67
N SER A 74 18.41 -10.53 -24.10
CA SER A 74 17.69 -10.09 -25.30
C SER A 74 18.07 -11.00 -26.48
N PRO A 75 17.13 -11.38 -27.37
CA PRO A 75 17.46 -11.99 -28.65
C PRO A 75 18.14 -10.94 -29.56
N THR A 76 19.42 -10.66 -29.26
CA THR A 76 20.34 -9.70 -29.89
C THR A 76 20.07 -8.21 -29.59
N SER A 77 20.73 -7.69 -28.55
CA SER A 77 21.28 -6.31 -28.49
C SER A 77 22.31 -6.23 -27.35
N THR A 78 23.39 -5.47 -27.53
CA THR A 78 24.59 -5.47 -26.67
C THR A 78 24.54 -4.50 -25.48
N ASN A 79 25.20 -4.91 -24.39
CA ASN A 79 25.87 -4.13 -23.33
C ASN A 79 25.14 -2.96 -22.64
N SER A 80 24.85 -3.12 -21.34
CA SER A 80 25.56 -2.41 -20.25
C SER A 80 25.09 -2.86 -18.86
N GLU A 81 26.00 -2.88 -17.88
CA GLU A 81 25.76 -3.20 -16.46
C GLU A 81 25.43 -1.91 -15.65
N ILE A 82 24.96 -2.04 -14.39
CA ILE A 82 25.14 -1.14 -13.20
C ILE A 82 24.08 -1.41 -12.09
N GLU A 83 24.41 -1.11 -10.84
CA GLU A 83 23.61 -1.26 -9.59
C GLU A 83 23.38 0.12 -8.91
N GLY A 84 22.52 0.32 -7.89
CA GLY A 84 21.65 -0.56 -7.08
C GLY A 84 21.30 0.10 -5.73
N ASN A 85 21.17 -0.70 -4.66
CA ASN A 85 21.08 -0.31 -3.23
C ASN A 85 19.74 0.29 -2.69
N GLU A 86 19.58 0.32 -1.36
CA GLU A 86 18.30 0.40 -0.60
C GLU A 86 18.36 1.30 0.67
N HIS A 87 17.21 1.70 1.29
CA HIS A 87 16.97 1.96 2.75
C HIS A 87 15.53 2.52 3.09
N GLU A 88 15.12 2.53 4.37
CA GLU A 88 13.74 2.83 4.92
C GLU A 88 13.78 3.56 6.30
N VAL A 89 12.65 4.11 6.84
CA VAL A 89 12.19 4.18 8.28
C VAL A 89 11.00 5.20 8.50
N VAL A 90 10.25 5.11 9.64
CA VAL A 90 8.82 5.56 9.80
C VAL A 90 8.47 6.17 11.21
N ALA A 91 7.25 6.76 11.36
CA ALA A 91 6.28 6.54 12.49
C ALA A 91 6.16 7.54 13.69
N PRO A 92 5.21 7.29 14.64
CA PRO A 92 3.81 6.85 14.45
C PRO A 92 2.98 7.81 13.58
N PRO A 93 2.54 9.01 14.02
CA PRO A 93 1.34 9.48 14.81
C PRO A 93 -0.19 9.33 14.36
N ILE A 94 -1.08 8.43 14.82
CA ILE A 94 -2.55 8.33 14.38
C ILE A 94 -3.59 9.54 14.55
N SER A 95 -4.62 9.70 13.68
CA SER A 95 -5.80 10.62 13.84
C SER A 95 -7.09 10.05 13.20
N GLU A 96 -8.29 10.48 13.62
CA GLU A 96 -9.62 9.80 13.66
C GLU A 96 -9.97 8.59 12.72
N ALA A 97 -9.34 8.44 11.55
CA ALA A 97 -9.02 7.10 11.05
C ALA A 97 -8.35 6.21 12.14
N GLU A 98 -7.84 6.77 13.25
CA GLU A 98 -7.65 6.17 14.59
C GLU A 98 -8.61 5.02 14.87
N LYS A 99 -9.92 5.26 14.72
CA LYS A 99 -10.94 4.27 15.08
C LYS A 99 -10.89 3.07 14.13
N LYS A 100 -10.68 3.33 12.84
CA LYS A 100 -10.52 2.33 11.77
C LYS A 100 -9.20 1.57 11.93
N ILE A 101 -8.12 2.26 12.31
CA ILE A 101 -6.79 1.72 12.56
C ILE A 101 -6.79 0.84 13.82
N ALA A 102 -7.44 1.27 14.90
CA ALA A 102 -7.60 0.49 16.13
C ALA A 102 -8.47 -0.76 15.89
N GLU A 103 -9.57 -0.63 15.14
CA GLU A 103 -10.41 -1.76 14.74
C GLU A 103 -9.66 -2.76 13.83
N LEU A 104 -8.74 -2.28 12.99
CA LEU A 104 -7.84 -3.15 12.22
C LEU A 104 -6.73 -3.76 13.10
N MET A 105 -6.11 -3.00 14.01
CA MET A 105 -5.01 -3.48 14.87
C MET A 105 -5.51 -4.55 15.85
N GLY A 106 -6.74 -4.40 16.36
CA GLY A 106 -7.41 -5.42 17.17
C GLY A 106 -7.64 -6.77 16.46
N LYS A 107 -7.45 -6.83 15.14
CA LYS A 107 -7.50 -8.07 14.32
C LYS A 107 -6.11 -8.68 14.08
N GLY A 108 -5.06 -8.11 14.69
CA GLY A 108 -3.69 -8.59 14.61
C GLY A 108 -2.92 -8.10 13.38
N ARG A 109 -1.59 -8.05 13.50
CA ARG A 109 -0.65 -7.49 12.49
C ARG A 109 -0.93 -7.99 11.06
N ALA A 110 -1.08 -9.30 10.88
CA ALA A 110 -1.30 -9.90 9.57
C ALA A 110 -2.61 -9.43 8.87
N ALA A 111 -3.65 -9.06 9.63
CA ALA A 111 -4.86 -8.47 9.07
C ALA A 111 -4.66 -6.99 8.69
N TRP A 112 -3.86 -6.26 9.49
CA TRP A 112 -3.48 -4.87 9.24
C TRP A 112 -2.69 -4.73 7.94
N ASP A 113 -1.65 -5.56 7.76
CA ASP A 113 -0.78 -5.53 6.59
C ASP A 113 -1.56 -5.85 5.30
N VAL A 114 -2.62 -6.67 5.38
CA VAL A 114 -3.50 -6.96 4.23
C VAL A 114 -4.47 -5.81 3.96
N ALA A 115 -4.97 -5.13 4.99
CA ALA A 115 -5.85 -3.97 4.82
C ALA A 115 -5.12 -2.80 4.15
N VAL A 116 -3.96 -2.40 4.67
CA VAL A 116 -3.19 -1.25 4.15
C VAL A 116 -2.72 -1.50 2.71
N ARG A 117 -2.25 -2.71 2.38
CA ARG A 117 -1.87 -3.09 1.00
C ARG A 117 -3.03 -3.13 -0.02
N ASN A 118 -4.26 -2.83 0.38
CA ASN A 118 -5.43 -2.72 -0.50
C ASN A 118 -6.06 -1.31 -0.56
N LEU A 119 -5.52 -0.31 0.15
CA LEU A 119 -5.97 1.09 0.08
C LEU A 119 -5.46 1.78 -1.21
N GLY A 120 -6.20 2.78 -1.69
CA GLY A 120 -5.74 3.68 -2.78
C GLY A 120 -4.90 4.84 -2.25
N LEU A 121 -4.15 5.52 -3.14
CA LEU A 121 -3.23 6.61 -2.74
C LEU A 121 -3.91 7.71 -1.90
N PHE A 122 -5.07 8.23 -2.31
CA PHE A 122 -5.80 9.23 -1.51
C PHE A 122 -6.25 8.71 -0.13
N GLU A 123 -6.60 7.42 -0.03
CA GLU A 123 -6.93 6.79 1.25
C GLU A 123 -5.67 6.54 2.10
N LEU A 124 -4.50 6.45 1.48
CA LEU A 124 -3.20 6.34 2.13
C LEU A 124 -2.67 7.71 2.57
N ASP A 125 -2.90 8.78 1.79
CA ASP A 125 -2.63 10.17 2.18
C ASP A 125 -3.53 10.57 3.37
N GLU A 126 -4.80 10.18 3.37
CA GLU A 126 -5.70 10.36 4.53
C GLU A 126 -5.28 9.47 5.70
N LEU A 127 -4.81 8.24 5.45
CA LEU A 127 -4.23 7.37 6.48
C LEU A 127 -2.94 7.95 7.05
N GLU A 128 -2.10 8.62 6.24
CA GLU A 128 -0.85 9.25 6.66
C GLU A 128 -1.10 10.57 7.39
N ALA A 129 -1.95 11.46 6.89
CA ALA A 129 -2.31 12.69 7.59
C ALA A 129 -3.08 12.41 8.88
N ALA A 130 -3.84 11.31 8.91
CA ALA A 130 -4.26 10.68 10.16
C ALA A 130 -3.02 10.28 10.98
N ILE A 131 -2.19 9.37 10.47
CA ILE A 131 -0.90 8.91 11.03
C ILE A 131 0.15 10.05 11.21
N GLN A 132 -0.21 11.34 11.14
CA GLN A 132 0.61 12.50 11.54
C GLN A 132 -0.04 13.41 12.62
N LYS A 133 -0.91 12.85 13.49
CA LYS A 133 -1.52 13.53 14.65
C LYS A 133 -1.63 12.81 16.03
N ILE A 134 -1.30 11.53 16.28
CA ILE A 134 -1.35 10.92 17.66
C ILE A 134 -0.05 11.10 18.41
N LYS A 135 1.10 10.74 17.82
CA LYS A 135 2.43 10.87 18.42
C LYS A 135 3.00 12.29 18.35
N SER A 136 2.23 13.27 17.89
CA SER A 136 2.37 14.64 18.41
C SER A 136 1.69 14.78 19.78
N LYS A 137 0.46 14.26 19.98
CA LYS A 137 -0.16 14.13 21.33
C LYS A 137 0.67 13.25 22.27
N VAL A 138 1.22 12.11 21.83
CA VAL A 138 2.01 11.17 22.66
C VAL A 138 3.42 11.68 22.91
N VAL A 139 4.05 12.42 21.98
CA VAL A 139 5.31 13.14 22.29
C VAL A 139 5.02 14.27 23.28
N ALA A 140 4.02 15.11 23.05
CA ALA A 140 3.65 16.16 24.00
C ALA A 140 3.27 15.60 25.39
N GLN A 141 2.54 14.48 25.44
CA GLN A 141 2.19 13.79 26.70
C GLN A 141 3.41 13.14 27.36
N ALA A 142 4.42 12.71 26.59
CA ALA A 142 5.69 12.21 27.13
C ALA A 142 6.58 13.36 27.62
N GLU A 143 6.61 14.49 26.92
CA GLU A 143 7.32 15.72 27.31
C GLU A 143 6.69 16.33 28.59
N GLU A 144 5.36 16.40 28.66
CA GLU A 144 4.58 16.73 29.86
C GLU A 144 4.87 15.74 31.01
N SER A 145 5.08 14.46 30.72
CA SER A 145 5.48 13.46 31.73
C SER A 145 6.95 13.59 32.17
N ILE A 146 7.79 14.32 31.43
CA ILE A 146 9.21 14.57 31.78
C ILE A 146 9.32 15.87 32.58
N SER A 147 8.66 16.96 32.18
CA SER A 147 8.66 18.22 32.95
C SER A 147 8.07 18.04 34.35
N ASN A 148 6.97 17.26 34.46
CA ASN A 148 6.38 16.87 35.75
C ASN A 148 7.29 15.98 36.61
N GLY A 149 8.41 15.47 36.07
CA GLY A 149 9.46 14.77 36.80
C GLY A 149 10.59 15.70 37.28
N GLU A 150 11.00 16.67 36.46
CA GLU A 150 12.04 17.65 36.81
C GLU A 150 11.60 18.57 37.96
N ASP A 151 10.32 18.95 38.01
CA ASP A 151 9.74 19.72 39.14
C ASP A 151 9.79 18.95 40.48
N GLN A 152 9.84 17.61 40.47
CA GLN A 152 9.88 16.80 41.70
C GLN A 152 11.29 16.63 42.30
N GLU A 153 12.37 16.76 41.51
CA GLU A 153 13.72 16.82 42.07
C GLU A 153 14.03 18.20 42.69
N ALA A 154 13.37 19.27 42.23
CA ALA A 154 13.53 20.62 42.78
C ALA A 154 12.95 20.77 44.21
N GLU A 155 11.85 20.08 44.52
CA GLU A 155 11.19 20.16 45.84
C GLU A 155 11.90 19.31 46.93
N PHE A 156 12.75 18.35 46.54
CA PHE A 156 13.45 17.45 47.48
C PHE A 156 14.73 18.02 48.12
N CYS A 157 15.11 19.27 47.82
CA CYS A 157 16.29 19.93 48.39
C CYS A 157 15.98 21.09 49.37
N GLY A 158 14.73 21.19 49.83
CA GLY A 158 14.31 22.15 50.88
C GLY A 158 14.48 21.59 52.29
N THR A 159 15.24 22.29 53.14
CA THR A 159 15.43 22.02 54.58
C THR A 159 14.16 22.28 55.41
N ASP A 160 14.02 21.82 56.66
CA ASP A 160 15.01 21.32 57.66
C ASP A 160 14.61 19.97 58.31
#